data_AF-A0A6P3WT50-F1
#
_entry.id   AF-A0A6P3WT50-F1
#
_cell.length_a   1.000
_cell.length_b   1.000
_cell.length_c   1.000
_cell.angle_alpha   90.00
_cell.angle_beta   90.00
_cell.angle_gamma   90.00
#
_symmetry.space_group_name_H-M   'P 1'
#
loop_
_entity.id
_entity.type
_entity.pdbx_description
1 polymer ?
#
loop_
_entity_poly.entity_id
_entity_poly.type
_entity_poly.pdbx_seq_one_letter_code
_entity_poly.pdbx_strand_id
1 'polypeptide(L)'
;MIIKPQIVGRRTLLAARNARNFWTKILRGKNKPLASEVLTSYLLQSGEPPWTSYFVRYVDVANDQRGMSHFNWPAGDSNYHVLRTGCFPYIKYHCSKRPAQDLSGEDRFFKAIKILNLAARSRTCRDLGISDRRADQERDELSHQPNI
;
A
#
# COMPACT_ATOMS: atom_id res chain seq x y z
N MET A 1 60.20 -6.41 -30.78
CA MET A 1 58.76 -6.76 -30.81
C MET A 1 58.10 -6.19 -29.56
N ILE A 2 57.30 -5.14 -29.70
CA ILE A 2 56.54 -4.54 -28.59
C ILE A 2 55.14 -5.15 -28.63
N ILE A 3 54.85 -6.06 -27.72
CA ILE A 3 53.51 -6.62 -27.55
C ILE A 3 52.70 -5.68 -26.67
N LYS A 4 51.69 -5.02 -27.25
CA LYS A 4 50.69 -4.27 -26.49
C LYS A 4 49.71 -5.28 -25.85
N PRO A 5 49.44 -5.22 -24.53
CA PRO A 5 48.38 -6.03 -23.96
C PRO A 5 47.02 -5.45 -24.39
N GLN A 6 46.21 -6.31 -25.00
CA GLN A 6 44.83 -6.05 -25.39
C GLN A 6 43.91 -5.92 -24.17
N ILE A 7 42.94 -5.03 -24.33
CA ILE A 7 41.93 -4.61 -23.35
C ILE A 7 41.01 -5.81 -23.01
N VAL A 8 41.26 -6.47 -21.88
CA VAL A 8 40.33 -7.46 -21.31
C VAL A 8 39.86 -6.94 -19.95
N GLY A 9 38.77 -6.16 -19.94
CA GLY A 9 38.29 -5.60 -18.67
C GLY A 9 36.90 -4.97 -18.64
N ARG A 10 36.10 -5.04 -19.72
CA ARG A 10 34.77 -4.40 -19.74
C ARG A 10 33.58 -5.30 -19.45
N ARG A 11 33.70 -6.62 -19.60
CA ARG A 11 32.57 -7.55 -19.41
C ARG A 11 32.33 -7.97 -17.95
N THR A 12 33.39 -8.08 -17.14
CA THR A 12 33.33 -8.48 -15.73
C THR A 12 32.70 -7.42 -14.81
N LEU A 13 32.77 -6.14 -15.17
CA LEU A 13 32.23 -5.05 -14.35
C LEU A 13 30.69 -4.94 -14.39
N LEU A 14 30.03 -5.38 -15.48
CA LEU A 14 28.57 -5.37 -15.58
C LEU A 14 27.91 -6.49 -14.76
N ALA A 15 28.48 -7.70 -14.79
CA ALA A 15 27.98 -8.83 -13.99
C ALA A 15 28.04 -8.50 -12.48
N ALA A 16 29.11 -7.85 -12.03
CA ALA A 16 29.27 -7.40 -10.65
C ALA A 16 28.32 -6.24 -10.26
N ARG A 17 27.82 -5.43 -11.21
CA ARG A 17 26.77 -4.41 -10.92
C ARG A 17 25.40 -5.05 -10.72
N ASN A 18 25.02 -6.01 -11.57
CA ASN A 18 23.70 -6.64 -11.51
C ASN A 18 23.52 -7.51 -10.25
N ALA A 19 24.55 -8.23 -9.83
CA ALA A 19 24.53 -8.98 -8.58
C ALA A 19 24.36 -8.03 -7.35
N ARG A 20 25.11 -6.92 -7.28
CA ARG A 20 24.96 -5.92 -6.20
C ARG A 20 23.54 -5.33 -6.11
N ASN A 21 22.90 -5.08 -7.24
CA ASN A 21 21.53 -4.56 -7.27
C ASN A 21 20.49 -5.58 -6.79
N PHE A 22 20.73 -6.86 -7.04
CA PHE A 22 19.88 -7.95 -6.57
C PHE A 22 20.06 -8.20 -5.06
N TRP A 23 21.31 -8.23 -4.58
CA TRP A 23 21.62 -8.38 -3.15
C TRP A 23 21.16 -7.17 -2.33
N THR A 24 21.25 -5.94 -2.85
CA THR A 24 20.66 -4.76 -2.18
C THR A 24 19.13 -4.78 -2.17
N LYS A 25 18.47 -5.51 -3.09
CA LYS A 25 17.01 -5.68 -3.12
C LYS A 25 16.55 -6.78 -2.15
N ILE A 26 17.35 -7.82 -1.96
CA ILE A 26 17.13 -8.90 -0.98
C ILE A 26 17.45 -8.43 0.45
N LEU A 27 18.54 -7.66 0.63
CA LEU A 27 18.91 -7.02 1.91
C LEU A 27 18.03 -5.77 2.21
N ARG A 28 17.16 -5.37 1.28
CA ARG A 28 16.02 -4.47 1.53
C ARG A 28 14.82 -5.22 2.15
N GLY A 29 15.06 -6.30 2.89
CA GLY A 29 14.18 -6.74 3.99
C GLY A 29 14.14 -5.70 5.13
N LYS A 30 14.04 -4.42 4.79
CA LYS A 30 14.02 -3.28 5.68
C LYS A 30 12.63 -3.18 6.28
N ASN A 31 12.58 -3.08 7.60
CA ASN A 31 11.39 -2.76 8.38
C ASN A 31 10.53 -1.75 7.62
N LYS A 32 9.36 -2.20 7.14
CA LYS A 32 8.40 -1.29 6.52
C LYS A 32 8.00 -0.29 7.59
N PRO A 33 7.93 1.01 7.28
CA PRO A 33 7.46 1.99 8.25
C PRO A 33 6.06 1.60 8.70
N LEU A 34 5.75 1.91 9.95
CA LEU A 34 4.42 1.67 10.50
C LEU A 34 3.43 2.60 9.80
N ALA A 35 2.21 2.13 9.59
CA ALA A 35 1.17 2.97 8.99
C ALA A 35 0.85 4.19 9.88
N SER A 36 0.96 4.05 11.20
CA SER A 36 0.92 5.14 12.17
C SER A 36 2.05 6.17 12.01
N GLU A 37 3.27 5.71 11.76
CA GLU A 37 4.44 6.55 11.56
C GLU A 37 4.27 7.38 10.29
N VAL A 38 3.89 6.73 9.18
CA VAL A 38 3.59 7.41 7.91
C VAL A 38 2.49 8.46 8.08
N LEU A 39 1.43 8.14 8.85
CA LEU A 39 0.36 9.08 9.16
C LEU A 39 0.86 10.29 9.94
N THR A 40 1.65 10.07 10.98
CA THR A 40 2.18 11.14 11.83
C THR A 40 3.16 12.02 11.05
N SER A 41 4.11 11.42 10.35
CA SER A 41 5.07 12.14 9.50
C SER A 41 4.36 12.96 8.43
N TYR A 42 3.32 12.43 7.80
CA TYR A 42 2.55 13.14 6.78
C TYR A 42 1.85 14.38 7.36
N LEU A 43 1.18 14.26 8.51
CA LEU A 43 0.48 15.38 9.15
C LEU A 43 1.44 16.48 9.59
N LEU A 44 2.58 16.11 10.19
CA LEU A 44 3.61 17.05 10.61
C LEU A 44 4.27 17.76 9.42
N GLN A 45 4.62 17.02 8.37
CA GLN A 45 5.23 17.58 7.15
C GLN A 45 4.28 18.51 6.40
N SER A 46 2.97 18.26 6.50
CA SER A 46 1.94 19.09 5.87
C SER A 46 1.61 20.36 6.67
N GLY A 47 2.24 20.58 7.83
CA GLY A 47 1.97 21.74 8.69
C GLY A 47 0.62 21.67 9.39
N GLU A 48 0.17 20.47 9.77
CA GLU A 48 -1.10 20.23 10.48
C GLU A 48 -2.33 20.89 9.80
N PRO A 49 -2.64 20.50 8.55
CA PRO A 49 -3.74 21.11 7.80
C PRO A 49 -5.10 20.87 8.48
N PRO A 50 -6.07 21.77 8.30
CA PRO A 50 -7.41 21.62 8.89
C PRO A 50 -8.15 20.38 8.39
N TRP A 51 -7.94 20.01 7.12
CA TRP A 51 -8.40 18.75 6.54
C TRP A 51 -7.35 18.21 5.56
N THR A 52 -7.24 16.90 5.44
CA THR A 52 -6.43 16.26 4.41
C THR A 52 -6.92 14.84 4.10
N SER A 53 -6.60 14.35 2.90
CA SER A 53 -6.80 12.95 2.53
C SER A 53 -5.70 12.47 1.60
N TYR A 54 -5.21 11.27 1.82
CA TYR A 54 -4.13 10.69 1.01
C TYR A 54 -4.22 9.16 0.97
N PHE A 55 -3.45 8.55 0.08
CA PHE A 55 -3.43 7.11 -0.14
C PHE A 55 -2.05 6.55 0.18
N VAL A 56 -2.03 5.35 0.77
CA VAL A 56 -0.81 4.61 1.10
C VAL A 56 -0.95 3.19 0.55
N ARG A 57 0.04 2.69 -0.20
CA ARG A 57 -0.01 1.31 -0.69
C ARG A 57 0.21 0.33 0.46
N TYR A 58 -0.57 -0.76 0.48
CA TYR A 58 -0.37 -1.83 1.47
C TYR A 58 1.04 -2.44 1.40
N VAL A 59 1.66 -2.46 0.22
CA VAL A 59 2.99 -3.07 0.04
C VAL A 59 4.12 -2.27 0.71
N ASP A 60 3.93 -0.97 0.90
CA ASP A 60 4.97 -0.05 1.36
C ASP A 60 4.99 0.13 2.89
N VAL A 61 3.94 -0.29 3.60
CA VAL A 61 3.79 -0.07 5.05
C VAL A 61 3.46 -1.34 5.82
N ALA A 62 3.86 -1.38 7.09
CA ALA A 62 3.36 -2.36 8.06
C ALA A 62 2.07 -1.82 8.70
N ASN A 63 0.95 -2.52 8.51
CA ASN A 63 -0.36 -2.06 8.99
C ASN A 63 -0.60 -2.44 10.45
N ASP A 64 -0.18 -1.55 11.36
CA ASP A 64 -0.36 -1.62 12.81
C ASP A 64 -1.73 -1.13 13.29
N GLN A 65 -2.38 -0.26 12.52
CA GLN A 65 -3.73 0.25 12.80
C GLN A 65 -4.85 -0.71 12.33
N ARG A 66 -4.56 -2.01 12.14
CA ARG A 66 -5.49 -2.97 11.55
C ARG A 66 -6.75 -3.08 12.43
N GLY A 67 -7.90 -3.00 11.78
CA GLY A 67 -9.18 -3.05 12.48
C GLY A 67 -9.60 -1.73 13.11
N MET A 68 -8.86 -0.64 12.96
CA MET A 68 -9.34 0.70 13.30
C MET A 68 -9.96 1.35 12.06
N SER A 69 -11.22 1.78 12.17
CA SER A 69 -11.95 2.44 11.08
C SER A 69 -12.05 3.94 11.30
N HIS A 70 -12.43 4.37 12.50
CA HIS A 70 -12.53 5.78 12.86
C HIS A 70 -11.93 6.00 14.26
N PHE A 71 -10.92 6.85 14.39
CA PHE A 71 -10.22 7.03 15.67
C PHE A 71 -9.60 8.42 15.79
N ASN A 72 -9.27 8.80 17.03
CA ASN A 72 -8.49 9.99 17.32
C ASN A 72 -7.00 9.71 17.11
N TRP A 73 -6.31 10.65 16.48
CA TRP A 73 -4.88 10.58 16.24
C TRP A 73 -4.22 11.90 16.67
N PRO A 74 -3.42 11.90 17.75
CA PRO A 74 -2.61 13.06 18.10
C PRO A 74 -1.44 13.19 17.11
N ALA A 75 -1.25 14.38 16.54
CA ALA A 75 -0.11 14.70 15.70
C ALA A 75 0.35 16.13 16.01
N GLY A 76 1.57 16.25 16.55
CA GLY A 76 2.12 17.53 17.02
C GLY A 76 1.24 18.11 18.13
N ASP A 77 0.76 19.33 17.91
CA ASP A 77 -0.09 20.06 18.87
C ASP A 77 -1.59 19.86 18.64
N SER A 78 -1.95 19.07 17.62
CA SER A 78 -3.33 18.88 17.16
C SER A 78 -3.84 17.45 17.32
N ASN A 79 -5.15 17.32 17.47
CA ASN A 79 -5.85 16.04 17.35
C ASN A 79 -6.58 15.95 16.00
N TYR A 80 -6.54 14.76 15.41
CA TYR A 80 -7.23 14.44 14.17
C TYR A 80 -8.26 13.34 14.37
N HIS A 81 -9.44 13.53 13.80
CA HIS A 81 -10.35 12.43 13.54
C HIS A 81 -9.93 11.76 12.24
N VAL A 82 -9.48 10.51 12.34
CA VAL A 82 -8.93 9.75 11.23
C VAL A 82 -9.91 8.65 10.84
N LEU A 83 -10.46 8.77 9.63
CA LEU A 83 -11.30 7.75 9.01
C LEU A 83 -10.47 6.98 7.98
N ARG A 84 -10.29 5.68 8.21
CA ARG A 84 -9.61 4.75 7.31
C ARG A 84 -10.60 3.96 6.47
N THR A 85 -10.48 4.10 5.16
CA THR A 85 -11.21 3.28 4.19
C THR A 85 -10.26 2.35 3.44
N GLY A 86 -10.69 1.11 3.23
CA GLY A 86 -9.94 0.14 2.46
C GLY A 86 -10.28 0.28 0.98
N CYS A 87 -9.26 0.46 0.13
CA CYS A 87 -9.41 0.53 -1.32
C CYS A 87 -8.25 -0.23 -1.95
N PHE A 88 -8.34 -1.56 -2.00
CA PHE A 88 -7.23 -2.40 -2.48
C PHE A 88 -6.74 -1.93 -3.88
N PRO A 89 -5.43 -1.68 -4.09
CA PRO A 89 -4.27 -2.05 -3.25
C PRO A 89 -3.76 -0.97 -2.27
N TYR A 90 -4.59 0.01 -1.93
CA TYR A 90 -4.30 1.16 -1.07
C TYR A 90 -5.13 1.20 0.23
N ILE A 91 -4.58 1.88 1.23
CA ILE A 91 -5.26 2.41 2.41
C ILE A 91 -5.54 3.88 2.12
N LYS A 92 -6.79 4.30 2.25
CA LYS A 92 -7.15 5.71 2.15
C LYS A 92 -7.37 6.30 3.53
N TYR A 93 -6.70 7.40 3.79
CA TYR A 93 -6.82 8.18 5.01
C TYR A 93 -7.63 9.44 4.72
N HIS A 94 -8.60 9.71 5.59
CA HIS A 94 -9.29 11.00 5.68
C HIS A 94 -9.02 11.54 7.08
N CYS A 95 -8.41 12.71 7.17
CA CYS A 95 -7.99 13.32 8.42
C CYS A 95 -8.64 14.70 8.54
N SER A 96 -9.36 14.93 9.62
CA SER A 96 -9.99 16.22 9.93
C SER A 96 -9.51 16.69 11.30
N LYS A 97 -8.94 17.89 11.38
CA LYS A 97 -8.43 18.48 12.63
C LYS A 97 -9.61 18.84 13.54
N ARG A 98 -9.71 18.19 14.69
CA ARG A 98 -10.83 18.34 15.63
C ARG A 98 -10.40 17.98 17.06
N PRO A 99 -11.06 18.54 18.10
CA PRO A 99 -10.84 18.12 19.48
C PRO A 99 -11.05 16.61 19.67
N ALA A 100 -10.37 16.02 20.64
CA ALA A 100 -10.55 14.61 20.97
C ALA A 100 -12.01 14.35 21.41
N GLN A 101 -12.64 13.33 20.82
CA GLN A 101 -14.03 12.95 21.10
C GLN A 101 -14.15 11.42 21.18
N ASP A 102 -15.18 10.91 21.86
CA ASP A 102 -15.44 9.47 21.80
C ASP A 102 -15.99 9.08 20.43
N LEU A 103 -15.17 8.38 19.64
CA LEU A 103 -15.49 7.90 18.30
C LEU A 103 -15.86 6.40 18.28
N SER A 104 -16.00 5.77 19.45
CA SER A 104 -16.24 4.32 19.57
C SER A 104 -17.52 3.87 18.85
N GLY A 105 -18.59 4.67 18.92
CA GLY A 105 -19.86 4.40 18.23
C GLY A 105 -19.71 4.42 16.71
N GLU A 106 -19.04 5.45 16.18
CA GLU A 106 -18.79 5.59 14.75
C GLU A 106 -17.85 4.52 14.21
N ASP A 107 -16.79 4.19 14.96
CA ASP A 107 -15.86 3.13 14.61
C ASP A 107 -16.57 1.77 14.50
N ARG A 108 -17.46 1.46 15.45
CA ARG A 108 -18.29 0.24 15.42
C ARG A 108 -19.25 0.24 14.23
N PHE A 109 -19.86 1.37 13.91
CA PHE A 109 -20.72 1.53 12.74
C PHE A 109 -19.97 1.25 11.43
N PHE A 110 -18.81 1.89 11.23
CA PHE A 110 -18.00 1.66 10.03
C PHE A 110 -17.43 0.23 9.95
N LYS A 111 -17.09 -0.38 11.09
CA LYS A 111 -16.73 -1.81 11.16
C LYS A 111 -17.88 -2.70 10.73
N ALA A 112 -19.09 -2.45 11.21
CA ALA A 112 -20.29 -3.22 10.86
C ALA A 112 -20.56 -3.15 9.35
N ILE A 113 -20.49 -1.95 8.75
CA ILE A 113 -20.64 -1.77 7.29
C ILE A 113 -19.60 -2.59 6.52
N LYS A 114 -18.32 -2.56 6.92
CA LYS A 114 -17.26 -3.34 6.27
C LYS A 114 -17.55 -4.85 6.33
N ILE A 115 -18.01 -5.35 7.48
CA ILE A 115 -18.39 -6.76 7.66
C ILE A 115 -19.57 -7.13 6.76
N LEU A 116 -20.63 -6.32 6.73
CA LEU A 116 -21.79 -6.55 5.87
C LEU A 116 -21.40 -6.58 4.38
N ASN A 117 -20.54 -5.68 3.93
CA ASN A 117 -20.05 -5.64 2.55
C ASN A 117 -19.23 -6.90 2.17
N LEU A 118 -18.41 -7.42 3.09
CA LEU A 118 -17.67 -8.68 2.89
C LEU A 118 -18.61 -9.89 2.90
N ALA A 119 -19.61 -9.89 3.80
CA ALA A 119 -20.60 -10.96 3.90
C ALA A 119 -21.52 -11.03 2.67
N ALA A 120 -21.84 -9.89 2.06
CA ALA A 120 -22.56 -9.84 0.79
C ALA A 120 -21.74 -10.47 -0.34
N ARG A 121 -20.47 -10.06 -0.50
CA ARG A 121 -19.57 -10.60 -1.52
C ARG A 121 -19.34 -12.12 -1.39
N SER A 122 -19.34 -12.63 -0.16
CA SER A 122 -19.17 -14.06 0.13
C SER A 122 -20.38 -14.92 -0.25
N ARG A 123 -21.57 -14.32 -0.36
CA ARG A 123 -22.81 -15.02 -0.75
C ARG A 123 -23.02 -15.01 -2.26
N THR A 124 -22.75 -13.88 -2.93
CA THR A 124 -22.94 -13.75 -4.39
C THR A 124 -22.02 -14.68 -5.19
N CYS A 125 -20.80 -14.96 -4.72
CA CYS A 125 -19.91 -15.93 -5.36
C CYS A 125 -20.32 -17.39 -5.13
N ARG A 126 -21.10 -17.69 -4.08
CA ARG A 126 -21.53 -19.06 -3.77
C ARG A 126 -22.84 -19.44 -4.46
N ASP A 127 -23.73 -18.46 -4.65
CA ASP A 127 -25.07 -18.70 -5.21
C ASP A 127 -25.14 -18.52 -6.74
N LEU A 128 -24.12 -17.95 -7.39
CA LEU A 128 -24.13 -17.70 -8.85
C LEU A 128 -23.15 -18.55 -9.67
N GLY A 129 -22.34 -19.42 -9.07
CA GLY A 129 -21.41 -20.27 -9.83
C GLY A 129 -20.44 -19.50 -10.74
N ILE A 130 -20.19 -18.22 -10.46
CA ILE A 130 -19.30 -17.36 -11.25
C ILE A 130 -17.87 -17.71 -10.88
N SER A 131 -17.21 -18.52 -11.71
CA SER A 131 -15.76 -18.59 -11.77
C SER A 131 -15.19 -17.18 -11.98
N ASP A 132 -14.08 -16.91 -11.31
CA ASP A 132 -13.43 -15.60 -11.26
C ASP A 132 -13.25 -14.97 -12.65
N ARG A 133 -14.15 -14.04 -13.03
CA ARG A 133 -14.09 -13.28 -14.30
C ARG A 133 -12.76 -12.55 -14.52
N ARG A 134 -11.93 -12.41 -13.48
CA ARG A 134 -10.59 -11.83 -13.59
C ARG A 134 -9.62 -12.75 -14.31
N ALA A 135 -9.83 -14.06 -14.28
CA ALA A 135 -9.00 -15.04 -15.00
C ALA A 135 -9.37 -15.13 -16.49
N ASP A 136 -10.62 -14.82 -16.86
CA ASP A 136 -11.08 -14.89 -18.25
C ASP A 136 -10.58 -13.69 -19.08
N GLN A 137 -10.49 -12.52 -18.47
CA GLN A 137 -10.02 -11.30 -19.15
C GLN A 137 -8.52 -11.36 -19.51
N GLU A 138 -7.71 -12.10 -18.75
CA GLU A 138 -6.28 -12.31 -19.05
C GLU A 138 -6.07 -13.33 -20.19
N ARG A 139 -7.06 -14.21 -20.44
CA ARG A 139 -7.00 -15.21 -21.51
C ARG A 139 -7.37 -14.62 -22.87
N ASP A 140 -8.27 -13.64 -22.90
CA ASP A 140 -8.69 -12.95 -24.12
C ASP A 140 -7.60 -11.99 -24.65
N GLU A 141 -6.85 -11.31 -23.77
CA GLU A 141 -5.74 -10.43 -24.18
C GLU A 141 -4.55 -11.21 -24.78
N LEU A 142 -4.31 -12.46 -24.36
CA LEU A 142 -3.25 -13.30 -24.92
C LEU A 142 -3.59 -13.88 -26.30
N SER A 143 -4.86 -13.91 -26.68
CA SER A 143 -5.34 -14.40 -27.98
C SER A 143 -5.23 -13.37 -29.11
N HIS A 144 -5.02 -12.09 -28.76
CA HIS A 144 -5.06 -10.96 -29.68
C HIS A 144 -3.70 -10.29 -29.91
N GLN A 145 -2.58 -10.92 -29.52
CA GLN A 145 -1.27 -10.43 -29.95
C GLN A 145 -1.03 -10.79 -31.43
N PRO A 146 -0.89 -9.81 -32.34
CA PRO A 146 -0.44 -10.10 -33.69
C PRO A 146 1.03 -10.53 -33.65
N ASN A 147 1.34 -11.64 -34.34
CA ASN A 147 2.72 -12.04 -34.61
C ASN A 147 3.46 -10.91 -35.32
N ILE A 148 4.52 -10.40 -34.69
CA ILE A 148 5.60 -9.62 -35.32
C ILE A 148 6.88 -10.43 -35.17
#